data_AF-A0A497NJD9-F1
#
_entry.id   AF-A0A497NJD9-F1
#
_cell.length_a   1.000
_cell.length_b   1.000
_cell.length_c   1.000
_cell.angle_alpha   90.00
_cell.angle_beta   90.00
_cell.angle_gamma   90.00
#
_symmetry.space_group_name_H-M   'P 1'
#
loop_
_entity.id
_entity.type
_entity.pdbx_description
1 polymer ?
#
loop_
_entity_poly.entity_id
_entity_poly.type
_entity_poly.pdbx_seq_one_letter_code
_entity_poly.pdbx_strand_id
1 'polypeptide(L)'
;MKHKASEVFSLLSKALRQEVEDSTWERATEIQVLAIPRILKGENVLLIAPTGTGKTEAAVYPVFEQFLRTRVKHSLKGISIIYIT
;
A
#
# COMPACT_ATOMS: atom_id res chain seq x y z
N MET A 1 -18.38 -11.35 2.82
CA MET A 1 -17.45 -10.49 2.04
C MET A 1 -17.28 -9.06 2.59
N LYS A 2 -18.03 -8.60 3.61
CA LYS A 2 -17.94 -7.22 4.13
C LYS A 2 -16.81 -6.94 5.15
N HIS A 3 -16.05 -7.95 5.60
CA HIS A 3 -15.02 -7.80 6.66
C HIS A 3 -13.58 -7.55 6.18
N LYS A 4 -13.22 -7.91 4.93
CA LYS A 4 -11.81 -7.86 4.46
C LYS A 4 -11.26 -6.44 4.20
N ALA A 5 -12.13 -5.46 3.99
CA ALA A 5 -11.72 -4.14 3.50
C ALA A 5 -11.12 -3.23 4.59
N SER A 6 -11.39 -3.47 5.88
CA SER A 6 -10.63 -2.82 6.97
C SER A 6 -9.40 -3.65 7.36
N GLU A 7 -9.39 -4.96 7.09
CA GLU A 7 -8.29 -5.86 7.43
C GLU A 7 -7.03 -5.62 6.59
N VAL A 8 -7.15 -5.26 5.31
CA VAL A 8 -5.94 -5.12 4.47
C VAL A 8 -5.00 -4.03 4.97
N PHE A 9 -5.55 -2.92 5.48
CA PHE A 9 -4.74 -1.84 6.06
C PHE A 9 -4.10 -2.25 7.40
N SER A 10 -4.58 -3.30 8.06
CA SER A 10 -3.92 -3.86 9.24
C SER A 10 -2.56 -4.51 8.92
N LEU A 11 -2.21 -4.67 7.64
CA LEU A 11 -0.88 -5.11 7.20
C LEU A 11 0.16 -3.99 7.24
N LEU A 12 -0.29 -2.72 7.26
CA LEU A 12 0.57 -1.54 7.22
C LEU A 12 0.99 -1.11 8.63
N SER A 13 2.07 -0.34 8.74
CA SER A 13 2.53 0.28 9.97
C SER A 13 1.56 1.36 10.48
N LYS A 14 1.68 1.71 11.77
CA LYS A 14 0.83 2.72 12.42
C LYS A 14 0.85 4.06 11.66
N ALA A 15 2.03 4.51 11.22
CA ALA A 15 2.18 5.76 10.49
C ALA A 15 1.36 5.79 9.19
N LEU A 16 1.40 4.70 8.41
CA LEU A 16 0.60 4.60 7.18
C LEU A 16 -0.88 4.40 7.45
N ARG A 17 -1.27 3.71 8.53
CA ARG A 17 -2.69 3.59 8.89
C ARG A 17 -3.31 4.93 9.27
N GLN A 18 -2.57 5.79 9.96
CA GLN A 18 -3.05 7.14 10.29
C GLN A 18 -3.32 7.96 9.02
N GLU A 19 -2.41 7.91 8.04
CA GLU A 19 -2.61 8.54 6.73
C GLU A 19 -3.86 7.99 6.01
N VAL A 20 -4.10 6.67 6.11
CA VAL A 20 -5.30 6.04 5.53
C VAL A 20 -6.57 6.45 6.29
N GLU A 21 -6.53 6.60 7.61
CA GLU A 21 -7.66 7.04 8.42
C GLU A 21 -8.02 8.51 8.19
N ASP A 22 -7.03 9.35 7.90
CA ASP A 22 -7.20 10.76 7.56
C ASP A 22 -7.69 10.96 6.10
N SER A 23 -7.71 9.90 5.30
CA SER A 23 -8.23 9.90 3.94
C SER A 23 -9.76 9.70 3.90
N THR A 24 -10.39 10.03 2.77
CA THR A 24 -11.84 9.85 2.58
C THR A 24 -12.29 8.39 2.42
N TRP A 25 -11.39 7.42 2.59
CA TRP A 25 -11.68 6.01 2.39
C TRP A 25 -12.27 5.39 3.67
N GLU A 26 -13.60 5.23 3.73
CA GLU A 26 -14.23 4.47 4.82
C GLU A 26 -13.76 3.00 4.87
N ARG A 27 -13.34 2.45 3.73
CA ARG A 27 -12.88 1.05 3.53
C ARG A 27 -11.93 0.95 2.35
N ALA A 28 -11.02 -0.04 2.37
CA ALA A 28 -10.16 -0.31 1.22
C ALA A 28 -10.97 -0.68 -0.03
N THR A 29 -10.54 -0.16 -1.18
CA THR A 29 -11.13 -0.50 -2.48
C THR A 29 -10.74 -1.92 -2.91
N GLU A 30 -11.47 -2.51 -3.85
CA GLU A 30 -11.18 -3.87 -4.32
C GLU A 30 -9.74 -4.01 -4.84
N ILE A 31 -9.26 -3.03 -5.61
CA ILE A 31 -7.89 -3.07 -6.14
C ILE A 31 -6.84 -2.98 -5.03
N GLN A 32 -7.11 -2.23 -3.95
CA GLN A 32 -6.23 -2.17 -2.78
C GLN A 32 -6.20 -3.50 -2.02
N VAL A 33 -7.36 -4.13 -1.81
CA VAL A 33 -7.49 -5.45 -1.16
C VAL A 33 -6.70 -6.53 -1.91
N LEU A 34 -6.69 -6.47 -3.25
CA LEU A 34 -5.97 -7.43 -4.09
C LEU A 34 -4.47 -7.14 -4.20
N ALA A 35 -4.09 -5.86 -4.30
CA ALA A 35 -2.73 -5.43 -4.60
C ALA A 35 -1.80 -5.44 -3.38
N ILE A 36 -2.23 -4.83 -2.27
CA ILE A 36 -1.41 -4.61 -1.08
C ILE A 36 -0.69 -5.89 -0.62
N PRO A 37 -1.38 -7.02 -0.38
CA PRO A 37 -0.71 -8.23 0.11
C PRO A 37 0.26 -8.83 -0.91
N ARG A 38 0.03 -8.66 -2.22
CA ARG A 38 0.93 -9.17 -3.26
C ARG A 38 2.19 -8.34 -3.38
N ILE A 39 2.05 -7.02 -3.38
CA ILE A 39 3.21 -6.11 -3.42
C ILE A 39 4.04 -6.28 -2.14
N LEU A 40 3.42 -6.41 -0.97
CA LEU A 40 4.14 -6.68 0.28
C LEU A 40 4.95 -7.99 0.27
N LYS A 41 4.54 -8.99 -0.52
CA LYS A 41 5.30 -10.23 -0.73
C LYS A 41 6.50 -10.07 -1.67
N GLY A 42 6.67 -8.89 -2.28
CA GLY A 42 7.71 -8.61 -3.27
C GLY A 42 7.37 -9.11 -4.68
N GLU A 43 6.09 -9.35 -4.97
CA GLU A 43 5.65 -9.74 -6.32
C GLU A 43 5.69 -8.53 -7.28
N ASN A 44 5.99 -8.78 -8.55
CA ASN A 44 5.75 -7.81 -9.62
C ASN A 44 4.24 -7.83 -9.96
N VAL A 45 3.58 -6.67 -9.91
CA VAL A 45 2.11 -6.59 -10.03
C VAL A 45 1.70 -5.62 -11.13
N LEU A 46 0.80 -6.06 -12.01
CA LEU A 46 0.08 -5.21 -12.96
C LEU A 46 -1.31 -4.88 -12.40
N LEU A 47 -1.61 -3.59 -12.21
CA LEU A 47 -2.86 -3.11 -11.64
C LEU A 47 -3.79 -2.58 -12.73
N ILE A 48 -4.93 -3.25 -12.92
CA ILE A 48 -5.97 -2.84 -13.88
C ILE A 48 -7.26 -2.57 -13.11
N ALA A 49 -7.71 -1.31 -13.11
CA ALA A 49 -8.97 -0.89 -12.53
C ALA A 49 -9.44 0.46 -13.13
N PRO A 50 -10.74 0.80 -13.02
CA PRO A 50 -11.27 2.09 -13.48
C PRO A 50 -10.57 3.31 -12.85
N THR A 51 -10.73 4.50 -13.43
CA THR A 51 -10.25 5.75 -12.83
C THR A 51 -10.96 6.01 -11.50
N GLY A 52 -10.28 6.69 -10.57
CA GLY A 52 -10.86 7.03 -9.26
C GLY A 52 -11.00 5.87 -8.25
N THR A 53 -10.53 4.66 -8.55
CA THR A 53 -10.67 3.49 -7.65
C THR A 53 -9.49 3.29 -6.68
N GLY A 54 -8.62 4.28 -6.55
CA GLY A 54 -7.48 4.21 -5.62
C GLY A 54 -6.31 3.30 -6.07
N LYS A 55 -6.05 3.21 -7.38
CA LYS A 55 -4.93 2.41 -7.94
C LYS A 55 -3.57 2.89 -7.46
N THR A 56 -3.40 4.21 -7.31
CA THR A 56 -2.15 4.82 -6.88
C THR A 56 -1.82 4.38 -5.46
N GLU A 57 -2.78 4.49 -4.55
CA GLU A 57 -2.69 4.09 -3.15
C GLU A 57 -2.45 2.57 -3.02
N ALA A 58 -3.13 1.78 -3.87
CA ALA A 58 -2.93 0.33 -3.94
C ALA A 58 -1.48 -0.07 -4.25
N ALA A 59 -0.77 0.75 -5.03
CA ALA A 59 0.66 0.56 -5.34
C ALA A 59 1.58 1.20 -4.29
N VAL A 60 1.27 2.42 -3.85
CA VAL A 60 2.16 3.28 -3.06
C VAL A 60 2.25 2.84 -1.60
N TYR A 61 1.12 2.55 -0.95
CA TYR A 61 1.14 2.14 0.47
C TYR A 61 2.01 0.91 0.76
N PRO A 62 1.91 -0.20 0.01
CA PRO A 62 2.74 -1.37 0.29
C PRO A 62 4.23 -1.13 -0.03
N VAL A 63 4.55 -0.28 -1.01
CA VAL A 63 5.94 0.11 -1.31
C VAL A 63 6.53 0.95 -0.18
N PHE A 64 5.79 1.93 0.35
CA PHE A 64 6.24 2.70 1.51
C PHE A 64 6.36 1.84 2.76
N GLU A 65 5.44 0.90 2.96
CA GLU A 65 5.52 -0.03 4.10
C GLU A 65 6.82 -0.87 4.04
N GLN A 66 7.18 -1.41 2.88
CA GLN A 66 8.45 -2.12 2.69
C GLN A 66 9.65 -1.20 2.94
N PHE A 67 9.61 0.03 2.44
CA PHE A 67 10.67 1.01 2.68
C PHE A 67 10.85 1.31 4.17
N LEU A 68 9.76 1.58 4.90
CA LEU A 68 9.80 1.84 6.34
C LEU A 68 10.34 0.63 7.12
N ARG A 69 9.90 -0.59 6.80
CA ARG A 69 10.43 -1.82 7.41
C ARG A 69 11.92 -1.99 7.18
N THR A 70 12.39 -1.66 5.97
CA THR A 70 13.81 -1.79 5.61
C THR A 70 14.64 -0.72 6.30
N ARG A 71 14.14 0.52 6.37
CA ARG A 71 14.80 1.66 7.03
C ARG A 71 15.03 1.43 8.53
N VAL A 72 14.11 0.74 9.20
CA VAL A 72 14.26 0.41 10.63
C VAL A 72 15.34 -0.66 10.85
N LYS A 73 15.48 -1.62 9.93
CA LYS A 73 16.41 -2.74 10.06
C LYS A 73 17.82 -2.43 9.53
N HIS A 74 17.92 -1.54 8.56
CA HIS A 74 19.14 -1.26 7.82
C HIS A 74 19.31 0.23 7.54
N SER A 75 20.56 0.69 7.49
CA SER A 75 20.88 2.02 6.97
C SER A 75 20.70 2.02 5.46
N LEU A 76 19.66 2.70 4.98
CA LEU A 76 19.40 2.88 3.55
C LEU A 76 20.41 3.87 2.95
N LYS A 77 20.99 3.52 1.79
CA LYS A 77 21.88 4.39 1.02
C LYS A 77 21.33 4.58 -0.39
N GLY A 78 21.34 5.82 -0.89
CA GLY A 78 20.87 6.14 -2.24
C GLY A 78 19.35 6.16 -2.39
N ILE A 79 18.87 6.05 -3.64
CA ILE A 79 17.44 6.08 -4.00
C ILE A 79 16.82 4.70 -3.75
N SER A 80 15.71 4.65 -2.99
CA SER A 80 15.02 3.39 -2.64
C SER A 80 13.70 3.18 -3.38
N ILE A 81 13.07 4.24 -3.89
CA ILE A 81 11.78 4.19 -4.59
C ILE A 81 11.88 5.11 -5.81
N ILE A 82 11.41 4.63 -6.97
CA ILE A 82 11.28 5.41 -8.21
C ILE A 82 9.83 5.31 -8.67
N TYR A 83 9.20 6.46 -8.91
CA TYR A 83 7.84 6.57 -9.44
C TYR A 83 7.88 7.32 -10.78
N ILE A 84 7.29 6.75 -11.82
CA ILE A 84 7.33 7.25 -13.19
C ILE A 84 5.89 7.37 -13.69
N THR A 85 5.55 8.51 -14.31
CA THR A 85 4.22 8.83 -14.86
C THR A 85 4.31 9.15 -16.33
#